data_AF-A0A9D1UYM9-F1
#
_entry.id   AF-A0A9D1UYM9-F1
#
_cell.length_a   1.000
_cell.length_b   1.000
_cell.length_c   1.000
_cell.angle_alpha   90.00
_cell.angle_beta   90.00
_cell.angle_gamma   90.00
#
_symmetry.space_group_name_H-M   'P 1'
#
loop_
_entity.id
_entity.type
_entity.pdbx_description
1 polymer ?
#
loop_
_entity_poly.entity_id
_entity_poly.type
_entity_poly.pdbx_seq_one_letter_code
_entity_poly.pdbx_strand_id
1 'polypeptide(L)'
;MAEVELGFNGMISGKLGDFVLYRVGGKTYLRKRPKRREKAPSEGQARQQSKLSGAMVMYRFVKQCKLKQVFAAWAKETGARSGYNLFLSKNMNAFGQNDYVDYSLLVAAGGSLQLPNELSYCGLEGNRAAFTWTDNTSGDTARSDDRMQAAVITEDEPYRIAVPEETAGLRLNGKGSVALPEGAWQTAHVYVFFSTADGSKHSPCVYFKIEKPQND
;
A
#
# COMPACT_ATOMS: atom_id res chain seq x y z
N MET A 1 -14.23 25.37 -15.42
CA MET A 1 -14.40 25.31 -13.94
C MET A 1 -14.15 26.71 -13.45
N ALA A 2 -15.00 27.25 -12.58
CA ALA A 2 -14.81 28.57 -12.00
C ALA A 2 -14.62 28.44 -10.49
N GLU A 3 -13.63 29.13 -9.95
CA GLU A 3 -13.51 29.40 -8.51
C GLU A 3 -14.47 30.54 -8.17
N VAL A 4 -15.22 30.42 -7.07
CA VAL A 4 -16.22 31.41 -6.68
C VAL A 4 -16.06 31.70 -5.19
N GLU A 5 -15.91 32.97 -4.82
CA GLU A 5 -16.03 33.42 -3.43
C GLU A 5 -17.51 33.61 -3.10
N LEU A 6 -18.02 32.83 -2.15
CA LEU A 6 -19.38 32.97 -1.65
C LEU A 6 -19.31 33.50 -0.22
N GLY A 7 -20.02 34.60 0.08
CA GLY A 7 -20.11 35.21 1.41
C GLY A 7 -20.83 34.36 2.47
N PHE A 8 -21.26 33.15 2.11
CA PHE A 8 -21.82 32.16 3.03
C PHE A 8 -20.72 31.20 3.45
N ASN A 9 -20.11 31.45 4.60
CA ASN A 9 -19.09 30.60 5.20
C ASN A 9 -19.62 29.18 5.48
N GLY A 10 -19.49 28.28 4.50
CA GLY A 10 -19.37 26.84 4.73
C GLY A 10 -20.64 25.97 4.67
N MET A 11 -21.82 26.51 4.37
CA MET A 11 -23.06 25.71 4.46
C MET A 11 -23.56 25.07 3.15
N ILE A 12 -23.09 25.47 1.97
CA ILE A 12 -23.73 25.07 0.70
C ILE A 12 -22.81 24.18 -0.12
N SER A 13 -23.18 22.90 -0.24
CA SER A 13 -22.69 21.98 -1.26
C SER A 13 -23.88 21.22 -1.84
N GLY A 14 -23.93 21.05 -3.15
CA GLY A 14 -25.12 20.46 -3.77
C GLY A 14 -25.27 20.72 -5.25
N LYS A 15 -26.40 20.25 -5.78
CA LYS A 15 -26.80 20.42 -7.18
C LYS A 15 -27.59 21.73 -7.30
N LEU A 16 -27.22 22.57 -8.25
CA LEU A 16 -27.92 23.79 -8.63
C LEU A 16 -28.23 23.71 -10.14
N GLY A 17 -29.38 23.11 -10.47
CA GLY A 17 -29.74 22.81 -11.86
C GLY A 17 -28.67 22.02 -12.60
N ASP A 18 -28.15 22.60 -13.68
CA ASP A 18 -27.06 22.06 -14.50
C ASP A 18 -25.66 22.23 -13.89
N PHE A 19 -25.56 22.73 -12.67
CA PHE A 19 -24.28 22.96 -12.00
C PHE A 19 -24.18 22.18 -10.69
N VAL A 20 -22.94 21.93 -10.28
CA VAL A 20 -22.59 21.35 -8.99
C VAL A 20 -21.65 22.30 -8.28
N LEU A 21 -22.06 22.76 -7.10
CA LEU A 21 -21.25 23.55 -6.19
C LEU A 21 -20.61 22.60 -5.18
N TYR A 22 -19.28 22.64 -5.06
CA TYR A 22 -18.56 21.77 -4.15
C TYR A 22 -17.30 22.45 -3.63
N ARG A 23 -16.82 22.02 -2.45
CA ARG A 23 -15.64 22.59 -1.78
C ARG A 23 -14.50 21.59 -1.77
N VAL A 24 -13.31 22.01 -2.18
CA VAL A 24 -12.07 21.21 -2.12
C VAL A 24 -10.93 22.11 -1.69
N GLY A 25 -10.14 21.69 -0.70
CA GLY A 25 -8.98 22.46 -0.23
C GLY A 25 -9.33 23.85 0.29
N GLY A 26 -10.47 24.01 0.96
CA GLY A 26 -10.94 25.31 1.47
C GLY A 26 -11.58 26.22 0.42
N LYS A 27 -11.39 25.96 -0.87
CA LYS A 27 -11.94 26.74 -2.00
C LYS A 27 -13.26 26.17 -2.50
N THR A 28 -14.15 27.05 -2.95
CA THR A 28 -15.45 26.68 -3.52
C THR A 28 -15.39 26.73 -5.04
N TYR A 29 -15.87 25.67 -5.66
CA TYR A 29 -15.88 25.50 -7.11
C TYR A 29 -17.28 25.32 -7.64
N LEU A 30 -17.55 25.94 -8.78
CA LEU A 30 -18.72 25.69 -9.60
C LEU A 30 -18.30 24.95 -10.88
N ARG A 31 -18.96 23.82 -11.14
CA ARG A 31 -18.79 23.09 -12.41
C ARG A 31 -20.12 22.74 -13.04
N LYS A 32 -20.16 22.75 -14.38
CA LYS A 32 -21.29 22.20 -15.14
C LYS A 32 -21.37 20.70 -14.90
N ARG A 33 -22.59 20.19 -14.75
CA ARG A 33 -22.88 18.79 -14.53
C ARG A 33 -22.54 18.00 -15.79
N PRO A 34 -21.85 16.86 -15.67
CA PRO A 34 -21.63 16.00 -16.81
C PRO A 34 -22.97 15.47 -17.31
N LYS A 35 -23.17 15.48 -18.64
CA LYS A 35 -24.30 14.81 -19.28
C LYS A 35 -24.24 13.32 -18.96
N ARG A 36 -25.39 12.68 -18.77
CA ARG A 36 -25.48 11.22 -18.62
C ARG A 36 -24.82 10.59 -19.85
N ARG A 37 -23.87 9.66 -19.64
CA ARG A 37 -23.25 8.93 -20.74
C ARG A 37 -24.22 7.90 -21.27
N GLU A 38 -24.42 7.91 -22.58
CA GLU A 38 -25.21 6.91 -23.32
C GLU A 38 -24.32 5.84 -23.97
N LYS A 39 -23.05 6.18 -24.25
CA LYS A 39 -22.10 5.28 -24.90
C LYS A 39 -21.30 4.44 -23.91
N ALA A 40 -21.00 3.21 -24.33
CA ALA A 40 -20.09 2.31 -23.61
C ALA A 40 -18.70 2.96 -23.43
N PRO A 41 -17.93 2.58 -22.38
CA PRO A 41 -16.56 3.04 -22.19
C PRO A 41 -15.69 2.73 -23.40
N SER A 42 -14.75 3.62 -23.73
CA SER A 42 -13.69 3.27 -24.68
C SER A 42 -12.80 2.18 -24.09
N GLU A 43 -12.06 1.47 -24.93
CA GLU A 43 -11.15 0.41 -24.47
C GLU A 43 -10.17 0.92 -23.39
N GLY A 44 -9.52 2.07 -23.63
CA GLY A 44 -8.65 2.73 -22.64
C GLY A 44 -9.35 3.04 -21.31
N GLN A 45 -10.63 3.45 -21.34
CA GLN A 45 -11.41 3.69 -20.12
C GLN A 45 -11.74 2.39 -19.40
N ALA A 46 -12.11 1.33 -20.13
CA ALA A 46 -12.36 0.00 -19.56
C ALA A 46 -11.08 -0.56 -18.91
N ARG A 47 -9.90 -0.37 -19.55
CA ARG A 47 -8.60 -0.74 -18.96
C ARG A 47 -8.41 -0.04 -17.62
N GLN A 48 -8.58 1.28 -17.58
CA GLN A 48 -8.38 2.05 -16.34
C GLN A 48 -9.40 1.72 -15.25
N GLN A 49 -10.65 1.44 -15.61
CA GLN A 49 -11.67 1.00 -14.66
C GLN A 49 -11.32 -0.35 -14.03
N SER A 50 -10.76 -1.28 -14.82
CA SER A 50 -10.31 -2.59 -14.33
C SER A 50 -9.20 -2.44 -13.30
N LYS A 51 -8.17 -1.64 -13.61
CA LYS A 51 -7.07 -1.32 -12.68
C LYS A 51 -7.57 -0.74 -11.37
N LEU A 52 -8.47 0.24 -11.46
CA LEU A 52 -9.05 0.90 -10.29
C LEU A 52 -9.86 -0.09 -9.44
N SER A 53 -10.61 -1.00 -10.07
CA SER A 53 -11.37 -2.04 -9.37
C SER A 53 -10.45 -2.94 -8.55
N GLY A 54 -9.41 -3.51 -9.16
CA GLY A 54 -8.43 -4.37 -8.47
C GLY A 54 -7.74 -3.64 -7.31
N ALA A 55 -7.29 -2.40 -7.56
CA ALA A 55 -6.69 -1.57 -6.51
C ALA A 55 -7.64 -1.30 -5.34
N MET A 56 -8.92 -1.03 -5.62
CA MET A 56 -9.93 -0.83 -4.58
C MET A 56 -10.21 -2.10 -3.78
N VAL A 57 -10.23 -3.27 -4.42
CA VAL A 57 -10.41 -4.57 -3.75
C VAL A 57 -9.24 -4.81 -2.80
N MET A 58 -7.99 -4.70 -3.26
CA MET A 58 -6.82 -4.87 -2.39
C MET A 58 -6.81 -3.85 -1.24
N TYR A 59 -7.16 -2.59 -1.51
CA TYR A 59 -7.21 -1.57 -0.46
C TYR A 59 -8.27 -1.85 0.63
N ARG A 60 -9.29 -2.66 0.36
CA ARG A 60 -10.21 -3.12 1.42
C ARG A 60 -9.48 -3.95 2.47
N PHE A 61 -8.56 -4.83 2.05
CA PHE A 61 -7.73 -5.63 2.95
C PHE A 61 -6.66 -4.79 3.64
N VAL A 62 -6.04 -3.84 2.93
CA VAL A 62 -5.12 -2.85 3.53
C VAL A 62 -5.78 -2.12 4.70
N LYS A 63 -7.06 -1.75 4.58
CA LYS A 63 -7.82 -1.07 5.64
C LYS A 63 -8.11 -1.94 6.87
N GLN A 64 -8.02 -3.27 6.73
CA GLN A 64 -8.32 -4.24 7.78
C GLN A 64 -7.07 -4.70 8.54
N CYS A 65 -5.87 -4.31 8.11
CA CYS A 65 -4.61 -4.69 8.76
C CYS A 65 -3.73 -3.48 9.10
N LYS A 66 -2.55 -3.73 9.67
CA LYS A 66 -1.60 -2.69 10.10
C LYS A 66 -1.15 -1.75 8.98
N LEU A 67 -1.23 -2.17 7.71
CA LEU A 67 -0.88 -1.32 6.56
C LEU A 67 -1.73 -0.05 6.47
N LYS A 68 -2.96 -0.03 7.01
CA LYS A 68 -3.75 1.20 7.11
C LYS A 68 -2.97 2.31 7.80
N GLN A 69 -2.28 1.99 8.90
CA GLN A 69 -1.49 2.94 9.67
C GLN A 69 -0.19 3.30 8.94
N VAL A 70 0.46 2.32 8.31
CA VAL A 70 1.66 2.53 7.47
C VAL A 70 1.38 3.55 6.36
N PHE A 71 0.32 3.35 5.56
CA PHE A 71 -0.06 4.28 4.50
C PHE A 71 -0.52 5.64 5.04
N ALA A 72 -1.14 5.70 6.23
CA ALA A 72 -1.53 6.97 6.84
C ALA A 72 -0.30 7.78 7.29
N ALA A 73 0.67 7.14 7.92
CA ALA A 73 1.93 7.77 8.32
C ALA A 73 2.71 8.25 7.08
N TRP A 74 2.84 7.39 6.07
CA TRP A 74 3.53 7.74 4.82
C TRP A 74 2.84 8.88 4.07
N ALA A 75 1.50 8.92 4.07
CA ALA A 75 0.75 10.02 3.47
C ALA A 75 0.99 11.34 4.20
N LYS A 76 1.06 11.32 5.53
CA LYS A 76 1.39 12.51 6.33
C LYS A 76 2.80 13.02 6.00
N GLU A 77 3.77 12.13 5.88
CA GLU A 77 5.16 12.48 5.58
C GLU A 77 5.31 13.08 4.16
N THR A 78 4.60 12.55 3.18
CA THR A 78 4.70 12.97 1.77
C THR A 78 3.71 14.06 1.37
N GLY A 79 2.87 14.54 2.29
CA GLY A 79 1.82 15.53 2.00
C GLY A 79 0.67 14.98 1.15
N ALA A 80 0.53 13.66 1.02
CA ALA A 80 -0.60 13.07 0.31
C ALA A 80 -1.91 13.25 1.10
N ARG A 81 -3.02 13.44 0.37
CA ARG A 81 -4.34 13.72 0.97
C ARG A 81 -4.82 12.67 1.99
N SER A 82 -4.39 11.41 1.82
CA SER A 82 -4.77 10.29 2.69
C SER A 82 -3.94 9.06 2.31
N GLY A 83 -3.83 8.07 3.20
CA GLY A 83 -3.25 6.77 2.86
C GLY A 83 -3.90 6.07 1.66
N TYR A 84 -5.21 6.25 1.43
CA TYR A 84 -5.90 5.73 0.25
C TYR A 84 -5.40 6.33 -1.06
N ASN A 85 -5.39 7.67 -1.14
CA ASN A 85 -4.87 8.38 -2.30
C ASN A 85 -3.39 8.02 -2.57
N LEU A 86 -2.60 7.87 -1.52
CA LEU A 86 -1.21 7.44 -1.65
C LEU A 86 -1.11 6.01 -2.19
N PHE A 87 -1.86 5.06 -1.63
CA PHE A 87 -1.91 3.68 -2.10
C PHE A 87 -2.25 3.62 -3.59
N LEU A 88 -3.32 4.29 -4.02
CA LEU A 88 -3.73 4.32 -5.42
C LEU A 88 -2.64 4.93 -6.31
N SER A 89 -2.04 6.05 -5.89
CA SER A 89 -0.98 6.73 -6.66
C SER A 89 0.23 5.83 -6.86
N LYS A 90 0.65 5.09 -5.83
CA LYS A 90 1.82 4.23 -5.86
C LYS A 90 1.58 2.90 -6.59
N ASN A 91 0.37 2.35 -6.50
CA ASN A 91 0.11 0.98 -6.92
C ASN A 91 -0.73 0.84 -8.20
N MET A 92 -1.22 1.93 -8.80
CA MET A 92 -2.10 1.83 -9.99
C MET A 92 -1.49 1.01 -11.14
N ASN A 93 -0.16 1.07 -11.31
CA ASN A 93 0.53 0.34 -12.36
C ASN A 93 0.71 -1.15 -12.07
N ALA A 94 0.60 -1.57 -10.80
CA ALA A 94 0.60 -2.99 -10.43
C ALA A 94 -0.68 -3.72 -10.86
N PHE A 95 -1.77 -3.00 -11.18
CA PHE A 95 -3.03 -3.61 -11.59
C PHE A 95 -3.22 -3.56 -13.11
N GLY A 96 -3.83 -4.60 -13.65
CA GLY A 96 -4.16 -4.76 -15.07
C GLY A 96 -5.64 -5.05 -15.32
N GLN A 97 -5.92 -5.57 -16.52
CA GLN A 97 -7.24 -6.13 -16.86
C GLN A 97 -7.34 -7.59 -16.41
N ASN A 98 -8.56 -8.14 -16.39
CA ASN A 98 -8.80 -9.57 -16.13
C ASN A 98 -8.16 -10.05 -14.81
N ASP A 99 -8.32 -9.25 -13.76
CA ASP A 99 -7.77 -9.53 -12.43
C ASP A 99 -6.23 -9.70 -12.36
N TYR A 100 -5.51 -9.17 -13.34
CA TYR A 100 -4.05 -9.18 -13.34
C TYR A 100 -3.46 -8.26 -12.26
N VAL A 101 -2.53 -8.81 -11.49
CA VAL A 101 -1.71 -8.10 -10.51
C VAL A 101 -0.23 -8.41 -10.76
N ASP A 102 0.57 -7.39 -11.01
CA ASP A 102 2.02 -7.46 -11.01
C ASP A 102 2.55 -7.16 -9.61
N TYR A 103 2.82 -8.22 -8.85
CA TYR A 103 3.30 -8.13 -7.47
C TYR A 103 4.67 -7.44 -7.36
N SER A 104 5.50 -7.47 -8.40
CA SER A 104 6.81 -6.81 -8.37
C SER A 104 6.73 -5.29 -8.38
N LEU A 105 5.62 -4.74 -8.89
CA LEU A 105 5.34 -3.30 -8.94
C LEU A 105 4.57 -2.81 -7.71
N LEU A 106 4.08 -3.71 -6.87
CA LEU A 106 3.34 -3.35 -5.67
C LEU A 106 4.28 -2.80 -4.60
N VAL A 107 3.87 -1.71 -3.95
CA VAL A 107 4.56 -1.07 -2.84
C VAL A 107 3.66 -1.12 -1.62
N ALA A 108 4.05 -1.91 -0.62
CA ALA A 108 3.30 -2.10 0.63
C ALA A 108 3.64 -1.06 1.70
N ALA A 109 4.85 -0.51 1.70
CA ALA A 109 5.31 0.45 2.70
C ALA A 109 6.30 1.47 2.10
N GLY A 110 6.39 2.63 2.75
CA GLY A 110 7.31 3.71 2.41
C GLY A 110 7.41 4.72 3.55
N GLY A 111 8.42 5.58 3.46
CA GLY A 111 8.70 6.62 4.44
C GLY A 111 10.19 6.91 4.57
N SER A 112 10.53 7.67 5.60
CA SER A 112 11.87 8.22 5.84
C SER A 112 12.81 7.31 6.64
N LEU A 113 12.34 6.18 7.16
CA LEU A 113 13.20 5.26 7.89
C LEU A 113 14.12 4.54 6.89
N GLN A 114 15.42 4.49 7.19
CA GLN A 114 16.37 3.79 6.34
C GLN A 114 16.12 2.29 6.38
N LEU A 115 16.13 1.64 5.21
CA LEU A 115 16.23 0.19 5.12
C LEU A 115 17.57 -0.26 5.72
N PRO A 116 17.66 -1.46 6.32
CA PRO A 116 18.95 -2.03 6.68
C PRO A 116 19.75 -2.37 5.41
N ASN A 117 21.06 -2.48 5.56
CA ASN A 117 21.94 -2.83 4.45
C ASN A 117 21.81 -4.32 4.13
N GLU A 118 21.96 -4.69 2.86
CA GLU A 118 22.07 -6.09 2.43
C GLU A 118 20.90 -6.99 2.88
N LEU A 119 19.68 -6.44 2.96
CA LEU A 119 18.49 -7.22 3.29
C LEU A 119 18.28 -8.34 2.27
N SER A 120 18.33 -9.59 2.76
CA SER A 120 18.27 -10.78 1.92
C SER A 120 17.34 -11.85 2.51
N TYR A 121 16.82 -12.70 1.63
CA TYR A 121 16.02 -13.88 1.99
C TYR A 121 16.94 -15.10 2.11
N CYS A 122 16.81 -15.85 3.20
CA CYS A 122 17.70 -16.97 3.51
C CYS A 122 17.08 -18.36 3.28
N GLY A 123 15.76 -18.45 3.18
CA GLY A 123 15.06 -19.72 3.06
C GLY A 123 13.82 -19.83 3.94
N LEU A 124 13.14 -20.97 3.83
CA LEU A 124 12.02 -21.34 4.68
C LEU A 124 12.50 -22.19 5.85
N GLU A 125 12.16 -21.77 7.06
CA GLU A 125 12.32 -22.53 8.30
C GLU A 125 10.92 -22.94 8.77
N GLY A 126 10.50 -24.16 8.39
CA GLY A 126 9.10 -24.58 8.58
C GLY A 126 8.14 -23.72 7.75
N ASN A 127 7.20 -23.03 8.40
CA ASN A 127 6.26 -22.11 7.75
C ASN A 127 6.73 -20.64 7.76
N ARG A 128 7.97 -20.36 8.16
CA ARG A 128 8.49 -19.00 8.31
C ARG A 128 9.53 -18.68 7.24
N ALA A 129 9.37 -17.55 6.59
CA ALA A 129 10.41 -17.01 5.71
C ALA A 129 11.46 -16.28 6.55
N ALA A 130 12.71 -16.73 6.47
CA ALA A 130 13.85 -16.16 7.18
C ALA A 130 14.59 -15.12 6.34
N PHE A 131 15.03 -14.04 6.99
CA PHE A 131 15.74 -12.93 6.38
C PHE A 131 16.93 -12.52 7.23
N THR A 132 17.97 -12.03 6.58
CA THR A 132 19.16 -11.43 7.21
C THR A 132 19.45 -10.07 6.62
N TRP A 133 20.17 -9.25 7.38
CA TRP A 133 20.62 -7.94 6.97
C TRP A 133 21.84 -7.51 7.78
N THR A 134 22.58 -6.55 7.26
CA THR A 134 23.69 -5.90 7.95
C THR A 134 23.18 -4.71 8.75
N ASP A 135 23.48 -4.69 10.05
CA ASP A 135 23.10 -3.60 10.94
C ASP A 135 23.69 -2.27 10.46
N ASN A 136 22.84 -1.25 10.39
CA ASN A 136 23.19 0.12 10.03
C ASN A 136 22.66 1.13 11.06
N THR A 137 22.52 0.73 12.33
CA THR A 137 22.07 1.58 13.43
C THR A 137 22.92 2.85 13.63
N SER A 138 24.14 2.89 13.09
CA SER A 138 24.95 4.13 13.01
C SER A 138 24.42 5.16 12.00
N GLY A 139 23.39 4.83 11.22
CA GLY A 139 22.76 5.71 10.24
C GLY A 139 21.80 6.73 10.87
N ASP A 140 21.44 7.75 10.09
CA ASP A 140 20.70 8.93 10.59
C ASP A 140 19.38 8.57 11.27
N THR A 141 18.56 7.74 10.61
CA THR A 141 17.20 7.41 11.07
C THR A 141 17.07 6.01 11.66
N ALA A 142 18.06 5.14 11.46
CA ALA A 142 18.05 3.76 11.91
C ALA A 142 18.28 3.66 13.42
N ARG A 143 17.49 2.84 14.12
CA ARG A 143 17.65 2.55 15.55
C ARG A 143 17.71 1.04 15.80
N SER A 144 18.40 0.64 16.85
CA SER A 144 18.64 -0.77 17.19
C SER A 144 17.35 -1.54 17.48
N ASP A 145 16.33 -0.84 18.01
CA ASP A 145 15.02 -1.35 18.39
C ASP A 145 13.95 -1.21 17.28
N ASP A 146 14.33 -0.71 16.10
CA ASP A 146 13.47 -0.77 14.92
C ASP A 146 13.08 -2.23 14.63
N ARG A 147 11.85 -2.43 14.20
CA ARG A 147 11.25 -3.75 14.02
C ARG A 147 11.08 -4.06 12.55
N MET A 148 11.52 -5.25 12.15
CA MET A 148 11.13 -5.83 10.86
C MET A 148 9.61 -6.02 10.85
N GLN A 149 8.97 -5.69 9.73
CA GLN A 149 7.58 -5.91 9.41
C GLN A 149 7.51 -6.53 8.01
N ALA A 150 6.43 -7.26 7.73
CA ALA A 150 6.22 -7.79 6.39
C ALA A 150 4.74 -7.78 6.02
N ALA A 151 4.48 -7.52 4.73
CA ALA A 151 3.18 -7.79 4.13
C ALA A 151 3.29 -9.00 3.21
N VAL A 152 2.28 -9.86 3.20
CA VAL A 152 2.26 -11.10 2.42
C VAL A 152 1.00 -11.16 1.57
N ILE A 153 1.16 -11.61 0.33
CA ILE A 153 0.09 -12.02 -0.58
C ILE A 153 0.43 -13.43 -1.08
N THR A 154 -0.56 -14.30 -1.18
CA THR A 154 -0.42 -15.64 -1.74
C THR A 154 -1.25 -15.74 -3.03
N GLU A 155 -0.84 -16.59 -3.96
CA GLU A 155 -1.45 -16.69 -5.29
C GLU A 155 -2.93 -17.14 -5.28
N ASP A 156 -3.34 -17.87 -4.25
CA ASP A 156 -4.72 -18.33 -4.04
C ASP A 156 -5.66 -17.20 -3.59
N GLU A 157 -5.11 -16.13 -3.02
CA GLU A 157 -5.85 -14.94 -2.60
C GLU A 157 -5.17 -13.66 -3.14
N PRO A 158 -5.20 -13.42 -4.47
CA PRO A 158 -4.33 -12.45 -5.17
C PRO A 158 -4.50 -10.98 -4.75
N TYR A 159 -5.63 -10.65 -4.12
CA TYR A 159 -5.92 -9.31 -3.61
C TYR A 159 -5.74 -9.18 -2.09
N ARG A 160 -5.57 -10.29 -1.37
CA ARG A 160 -5.52 -10.28 0.08
C ARG A 160 -4.09 -10.05 0.54
N ILE A 161 -3.78 -8.78 0.73
CA ILE A 161 -2.57 -8.39 1.44
C ILE A 161 -2.80 -8.41 2.95
N ALA A 162 -1.99 -9.18 3.67
CA ALA A 162 -2.04 -9.30 5.12
C ALA A 162 -0.69 -8.93 5.75
N VAL A 163 -0.71 -8.47 7.00
CA VAL A 163 0.50 -8.32 7.82
C VAL A 163 0.43 -9.41 8.88
N PRO A 164 1.27 -10.45 8.81
CA PRO A 164 1.28 -11.51 9.80
C PRO A 164 1.54 -10.93 11.20
N GLU A 165 0.77 -11.39 12.20
CA GLU A 165 0.89 -10.90 13.58
C GLU A 165 2.28 -11.22 14.16
N GLU A 166 2.84 -12.36 13.75
CA GLU A 166 4.14 -12.86 14.15
C GLU A 166 5.23 -12.47 13.14
N THR A 167 5.63 -11.20 13.12
CA THR A 167 6.90 -10.81 12.53
C THR A 167 7.94 -10.64 13.63
N ALA A 168 9.05 -11.36 13.54
CA ALA A 168 10.13 -11.35 14.52
C ALA A 168 11.39 -10.73 13.90
N GLY A 169 12.06 -9.84 14.63
CA GLY A 169 13.34 -9.27 14.21
C GLY A 169 13.48 -7.81 14.64
N LEU A 170 14.40 -7.56 15.57
CA LEU A 170 14.90 -6.20 15.84
C LEU A 170 16.05 -5.91 14.89
N ARG A 171 16.21 -4.66 14.45
CA ARG A 171 17.27 -4.26 13.52
C ARG A 171 18.65 -4.71 14.00
N LEU A 172 18.95 -4.53 15.28
CA LEU A 172 20.24 -4.94 15.86
C LEU A 172 20.53 -6.44 15.74
N ASN A 173 19.51 -7.29 15.63
CA ASN A 173 19.71 -8.74 15.56
C ASN A 173 20.33 -9.19 14.23
N GLY A 174 20.28 -8.36 13.18
CA GLY A 174 20.76 -8.72 11.83
C GLY A 174 19.96 -9.84 11.15
N LYS A 175 18.86 -10.29 11.77
CA LYS A 175 18.02 -11.38 11.28
C LYS A 175 16.59 -11.29 11.81
N GLY A 176 15.67 -11.84 11.04
CA GLY A 176 14.26 -11.87 11.37
C GLY A 176 13.49 -12.88 10.52
N SER A 177 12.24 -13.12 10.89
CA SER A 177 11.38 -14.01 10.13
C SER A 177 9.92 -13.58 10.20
N VAL A 178 9.17 -13.93 9.16
CA VAL A 178 7.73 -13.74 9.08
C VAL A 178 7.04 -15.08 8.86
N ALA A 179 5.99 -15.34 9.63
CA ALA A 179 5.10 -16.47 9.36
C ALA A 179 4.38 -16.25 8.03
N LEU A 180 4.45 -17.24 7.14
CA LEU A 180 3.63 -17.24 5.93
C LEU A 180 2.25 -17.85 6.24
N PRO A 181 1.18 -17.40 5.56
CA PRO A 181 -0.15 -17.95 5.76
C PRO A 181 -0.18 -19.46 5.58
N GLU A 182 -1.01 -20.16 6.35
CA GLU A 182 -1.35 -21.54 6.03
C GLU A 182 -2.20 -21.57 4.75
N GLY A 183 -2.04 -22.60 3.92
CA GLY A 183 -2.80 -22.73 2.69
C GLY A 183 -2.10 -23.54 1.61
N ALA A 184 -2.79 -23.73 0.49
CA ALA A 184 -2.33 -24.52 -0.65
C ALA A 184 -1.49 -23.72 -1.68
N TRP A 185 -1.09 -22.49 -1.34
CA TRP A 185 -0.25 -21.65 -2.19
C TRP A 185 1.11 -22.29 -2.49
N GLN A 186 1.59 -22.16 -3.73
CA GLN A 186 2.96 -22.50 -4.15
C GLN A 186 3.86 -21.27 -4.10
N THR A 187 3.31 -20.10 -4.41
CA THR A 187 4.03 -18.82 -4.38
C THR A 187 3.48 -17.87 -3.33
N ALA A 188 4.37 -17.28 -2.55
CA ALA A 188 4.11 -16.14 -1.67
C ALA A 188 4.91 -14.91 -2.13
N HIS A 189 4.25 -13.76 -2.12
CA HIS A 189 4.81 -12.44 -2.42
C HIS A 189 4.97 -11.68 -1.11
N VAL A 190 6.21 -11.43 -0.70
CA VAL A 190 6.53 -10.85 0.60
C VAL A 190 7.19 -9.48 0.44
N TYR A 191 6.68 -8.49 1.15
CA TYR A 191 7.19 -7.12 1.16
C TYR A 191 7.73 -6.83 2.56
N VAL A 192 9.06 -6.87 2.70
CA VAL A 192 9.73 -6.62 3.99
C VAL A 192 10.05 -5.14 4.13
N PHE A 193 9.76 -4.56 5.28
CA PHE A 193 10.06 -3.17 5.62
C PHE A 193 10.33 -3.05 7.13
N PHE A 194 10.79 -1.89 7.58
CA PHE A 194 11.09 -1.63 8.98
C PHE A 194 10.18 -0.54 9.52
N SER A 195 9.86 -0.61 10.80
CA SER A 195 9.17 0.44 11.54
C SER A 195 9.95 0.82 12.79
N THR A 196 9.84 2.07 13.21
CA THR A 196 10.30 2.48 14.55
C THR A 196 9.55 1.71 15.64
N ALA A 197 10.12 1.60 16.84
CA ALA A 197 9.51 0.86 17.94
C ALA A 197 8.11 1.36 18.33
N ASP A 198 7.85 2.66 18.15
CA ASP A 198 6.56 3.32 18.35
C ASP A 198 5.60 3.22 17.15
N GLY A 199 6.03 2.64 16.02
CA GLY A 199 5.26 2.51 14.79
C GLY A 199 4.97 3.82 14.06
N SER A 200 5.66 4.91 14.39
CA SER A 200 5.39 6.23 13.80
C SER A 200 6.02 6.44 12.42
N LYS A 201 7.18 5.82 12.16
CA LYS A 201 7.91 5.90 10.89
C LYS A 201 8.17 4.52 10.31
N HIS A 202 8.26 4.47 8.99
CA HIS A 202 8.44 3.25 8.23
C HIS A 202 9.48 3.43 7.13
N SER A 203 10.12 2.34 6.72
CA SER A 203 11.02 2.33 5.57
C SER A 203 10.24 2.04 4.28
N PRO A 204 10.84 2.28 3.10
CA PRO A 204 10.45 1.59 1.87
C PRO A 204 10.45 0.07 2.08
N CYS A 205 9.61 -0.65 1.36
CA CYS A 205 9.63 -2.11 1.35
C CYS A 205 10.54 -2.68 0.26
N VAL A 206 11.06 -3.88 0.50
CA VAL A 206 11.76 -4.72 -0.48
C VAL A 206 10.89 -5.93 -0.78
N TYR A 207 10.72 -6.23 -2.07
CA TYR A 207 9.89 -7.33 -2.56
C TYR A 207 10.71 -8.61 -2.71
N PHE A 208 10.15 -9.72 -2.23
CA PHE A 208 10.67 -11.07 -2.36
C PHE A 208 9.58 -12.00 -2.87
N LYS A 209 9.90 -12.82 -3.88
CA LYS A 209 9.08 -13.96 -4.30
C LYS A 209 9.61 -15.21 -3.60
N ILE A 210 8.73 -15.91 -2.88
CA ILE A 210 9.07 -17.11 -2.12
C ILE A 210 8.24 -18.27 -2.67
N GLU A 211 8.91 -19.38 -2.98
CA GLU A 211 8.27 -20.60 -3.47
C GLU A 211 8.29 -21.65 -2.36
N LYS A 212 7.18 -22.38 -2.15
CA LYS A 212 7.19 -23.53 -1.25
C LYS A 212 8.12 -24.60 -1.82
N PRO A 213 8.86 -25.32 -0.97
CA PRO A 213 9.57 -26.51 -1.41
C PRO A 213 8.54 -27.51 -1.94
N GLN A 214 8.76 -28.04 -3.14
CA GLN A 214 8.02 -29.22 -3.58
C GLN A 214 8.48 -30.39 -2.71
N ASN A 215 7.55 -30.98 -1.95
CA ASN A 215 7.83 -32.26 -1.30
C ASN A 215 7.84 -33.33 -2.41
N ASP A 216 9.03 -33.84 -2.73
CA ASP A 216 9.21 -35.08 -3.51
C ASP A 216 8.77 -36.31 -2.69
#